data_AF-A0A166SEJ1-F1
#
_entry.id   AF-A0A166SEJ1-F1
#
_cell.length_a   1.000
_cell.length_b   1.000
_cell.length_c   1.000
_cell.angle_alpha   90.00
_cell.angle_beta   90.00
_cell.angle_gamma   90.00
#
_symmetry.space_group_name_H-M   'P 1'
#
loop_
_entity.id
_entity.type
_entity.pdbx_description
1 polymer ?
#
loop_
_entity_poly.entity_id
_entity_poly.type
_entity_poly.pdbx_seq_one_letter_code
_entity_poly.pdbx_strand_id
1 'polypeptide(L)'
;MRSVLVTMNEDTVGEVSTFLWWLGWRPFAGILLGVILAGLFVVANPTLASLAVGALIGLGLWYTGTKEVDRTYWTLLDDHAEYTKRVAEGLRDDRPHGTCYTLNYSSGTSLWVKPDERYFTTHALVGDESVAFHEGVGVDMKRRIPYVRNEITEIRYEWLSSIQYERPYVRLELTSGKSIRYRANDAPDALFDDVRAHMQRRPQDTAEKKGEAIQREFD
;
A
#
# COMPACT_ATOMS: atom_id res chain seq x y z
N MET A 1 10.30 -4.38 23.56
CA MET A 1 9.67 -3.79 22.37
C MET A 1 10.64 -2.76 21.79
N ARG A 2 11.50 -3.17 20.86
CA ARG A 2 12.35 -2.22 20.13
C ARG A 2 11.47 -1.59 19.07
N SER A 3 11.16 -0.31 19.25
CA SER A 3 10.58 0.51 18.18
C SER A 3 11.59 0.49 17.03
N VAL A 4 11.28 -0.24 15.96
CA VAL A 4 11.97 -0.09 14.68
C VAL A 4 11.47 1.23 14.08
N LEU A 5 11.89 2.34 14.67
CA LEU A 5 11.82 3.66 14.06
C LEU A 5 12.87 3.67 12.96
N VAL A 6 12.54 3.08 11.81
CA VAL A 6 13.22 3.46 10.57
C VAL A 6 12.77 4.90 10.32
N THR A 7 13.60 5.85 10.73
CA THR A 7 13.44 7.26 10.39
C THR A 7 13.49 7.35 8.87
N MET A 8 12.32 7.37 8.23
CA MET A 8 12.23 7.89 6.88
C MET A 8 12.62 9.35 6.95
N ASN A 9 13.73 9.69 6.30
CA ASN A 9 14.03 11.07 6.01
C ASN A 9 12.82 11.63 5.26
N GLU A 10 12.35 12.83 5.61
CA GLU A 10 11.24 13.52 4.90
C GLU A 10 11.61 13.93 3.46
N ASP A 11 12.66 13.32 2.91
CA ASP A 11 13.11 13.53 1.55
C ASP A 11 12.14 12.84 0.60
N THR A 12 11.76 13.57 -0.45
CA THR A 12 10.93 13.03 -1.52
C THR A 12 11.58 11.79 -2.11
N VAL A 13 10.83 10.70 -2.22
CA VAL A 13 11.33 9.45 -2.83
C VAL A 13 11.54 9.65 -4.33
N GLY A 14 12.65 9.12 -4.84
CA GLY A 14 13.06 9.08 -6.26
C GLY A 14 13.68 10.35 -6.83
N GLU A 15 14.69 10.19 -7.68
CA GLU A 15 15.29 11.26 -8.49
C GLU A 15 14.37 11.62 -9.67
N VAL A 16 13.35 12.44 -9.41
CA VAL A 16 12.45 12.96 -10.45
C VAL A 16 12.32 14.48 -10.31
N SER A 17 12.19 15.18 -11.44
CA SER A 17 11.96 16.63 -11.46
C SER A 17 10.73 17.00 -10.63
N THR A 18 10.96 17.67 -9.48
CA THR A 18 9.90 18.10 -8.56
C THR A 18 8.86 18.98 -9.25
N PHE A 19 9.30 19.82 -10.18
CA PHE A 19 8.39 20.69 -10.94
C PHE A 19 7.52 19.90 -11.91
N LEU A 20 8.10 19.02 -12.74
CA LEU A 20 7.35 18.23 -13.72
C LEU A 20 6.40 17.25 -13.04
N TRP A 21 6.85 16.62 -11.96
CA TRP A 21 6.02 15.75 -11.12
C TRP A 21 4.81 16.51 -10.59
N TRP A 22 5.05 17.65 -9.92
CA TRP A 22 3.98 18.50 -9.38
C TRP A 22 3.00 18.97 -10.46
N LEU A 23 3.53 19.35 -11.64
CA LEU A 23 2.74 19.84 -12.75
C LEU A 23 1.88 18.72 -13.35
N GLY A 24 2.42 17.50 -13.51
CA GLY A 24 1.69 16.35 -14.04
C GLY A 24 0.42 16.02 -13.26
N TRP A 25 0.47 16.15 -11.93
CA TRP A 25 -0.69 15.94 -11.06
C TRP A 25 -1.73 17.07 -11.08
N ARG A 26 -1.44 18.22 -11.71
CA ARG A 26 -2.24 19.46 -11.60
C ARG A 26 -2.59 20.07 -12.96
N PRO A 27 -3.69 19.64 -13.60
CA PRO A 27 -4.12 20.20 -14.90
C PRO A 27 -4.37 21.72 -14.84
N PHE A 28 -4.97 22.21 -13.75
CA PHE A 28 -5.20 23.65 -13.57
C PHE A 28 -3.91 24.46 -13.50
N ALA A 29 -2.81 23.89 -12.99
CA ALA A 29 -1.52 24.58 -13.00
C ALA A 29 -1.00 24.74 -14.44
N GLY A 30 -1.19 23.73 -15.30
CA GLY A 30 -0.91 23.82 -16.73
C GLY A 30 -1.71 24.92 -17.43
N ILE A 31 -3.02 25.01 -17.15
CA ILE A 31 -3.90 26.05 -17.69
C ILE A 31 -3.43 27.44 -17.25
N LEU A 32 -3.18 27.63 -15.95
CA LEU A 32 -2.71 28.91 -15.40
C LEU A 32 -1.38 29.32 -16.01
N LEU A 33 -0.45 28.38 -16.14
CA LEU A 33 0.84 28.62 -16.76
C LEU A 33 0.67 29.02 -18.24
N GLY A 34 -0.24 28.38 -18.97
CA GLY A 34 -0.62 28.77 -20.33
C GLY A 34 -1.19 30.19 -20.42
N VAL A 35 -2.07 30.57 -19.49
CA VAL A 35 -2.65 31.93 -19.42
C VAL A 35 -1.57 32.98 -19.14
N ILE A 36 -0.68 32.72 -18.19
CA ILE A 36 0.43 33.63 -17.84
C ILE A 36 1.35 33.81 -19.05
N LEU A 37 1.75 32.72 -19.69
CA LEU A 37 2.59 32.77 -20.89
C LEU A 37 1.90 33.52 -22.04
N ALA A 38 0.62 33.22 -22.28
CA ALA A 38 -0.16 33.90 -23.31
C ALA A 38 -0.22 35.42 -23.08
N GLY A 39 -0.42 35.85 -21.83
CA GLY A 39 -0.37 37.26 -21.44
C GLY A 39 0.99 37.90 -21.72
N LEU A 40 2.09 37.23 -21.35
CA LEU A 40 3.46 37.72 -21.62
C LEU A 40 3.73 37.85 -23.12
N PHE A 41 3.32 36.88 -23.93
CA PHE A 41 3.48 36.94 -25.38
C PHE A 41 2.65 38.05 -26.02
N VAL A 42 1.44 38.32 -25.52
CA VAL A 42 0.61 39.45 -26.01
C VAL A 42 1.23 40.80 -25.70
N VAL A 43 1.81 40.96 -24.50
CA VAL A 43 2.52 42.20 -24.13
C VAL A 43 3.72 42.44 -25.05
N ALA A 44 4.44 41.37 -25.41
CA ALA A 44 5.57 41.47 -26.34
C ALA A 44 5.14 41.67 -27.80
N ASN A 45 4.04 41.03 -28.21
CA ASN A 45 3.51 41.08 -29.56
C ASN A 45 1.98 40.88 -29.55
N PRO A 46 1.17 41.94 -29.72
CA PRO A 46 -0.27 41.92 -29.48
C PRO A 46 -1.04 41.32 -30.67
N THR A 47 -0.87 40.01 -30.87
CA THR A 47 -1.58 39.24 -31.88
C THR A 47 -2.33 38.07 -31.26
N LEU A 48 -3.38 37.61 -31.95
CA LEU A 48 -4.08 36.37 -31.57
C LEU A 48 -3.17 35.15 -31.60
N ALA A 49 -2.16 35.14 -32.48
CA ALA A 49 -1.17 34.07 -32.55
C ALA A 49 -0.35 33.97 -31.26
N SER A 50 0.04 35.09 -30.66
CA SER A 50 0.75 35.15 -29.37
C SER A 50 -0.03 34.48 -28.23
N LEU A 51 -1.36 34.68 -28.19
CA LEU A 51 -2.22 34.01 -27.21
C LEU A 51 -2.19 32.49 -27.39
N ALA A 52 -2.34 32.03 -28.63
CA ALA A 52 -2.36 30.60 -28.94
C ALA A 52 -1.01 29.94 -28.58
N VAL A 53 0.11 30.60 -28.89
CA VAL A 53 1.46 30.09 -28.57
C VAL A 53 1.64 29.90 -27.08
N GLY A 54 1.31 30.91 -26.26
CA GLY A 54 1.44 30.81 -24.81
C GLY A 54 0.57 29.69 -24.21
N ALA A 55 -0.68 29.58 -24.68
CA ALA A 55 -1.59 28.52 -24.26
C ALA A 55 -1.06 27.12 -24.62
N LEU A 56 -0.55 26.95 -25.85
CA LEU A 56 0.03 25.68 -26.32
C LEU A 56 1.28 25.28 -25.51
N ILE A 57 2.14 26.24 -25.18
CA ILE A 57 3.33 25.96 -24.35
C ILE A 57 2.91 25.49 -22.95
N GLY A 58 1.94 26.15 -22.32
CA GLY A 58 1.44 25.74 -21.01
C GLY A 58 0.84 24.33 -21.02
N LEU A 59 0.05 24.02 -22.04
CA LEU A 59 -0.51 22.67 -22.22
C LEU A 59 0.59 21.64 -22.48
N GLY A 60 1.57 21.97 -23.32
CA GLY A 60 2.71 21.10 -23.63
C GLY A 60 3.58 20.80 -22.42
N LEU A 61 3.82 21.78 -21.55
CA LEU A 61 4.54 21.57 -20.29
C LEU A 61 3.76 20.65 -19.35
N TRP A 62 2.45 20.85 -19.22
CA TRP A 62 1.62 19.96 -18.41
C TRP A 62 1.60 18.53 -18.93
N TYR A 63 1.44 18.34 -20.25
CA TYR A 63 1.53 17.03 -20.89
C TYR A 63 2.89 16.37 -20.68
N THR A 64 3.97 17.14 -20.70
CA THR A 64 5.31 16.63 -20.40
C THR A 64 5.39 16.17 -18.94
N GLY A 65 4.80 16.92 -18.01
CA GLY A 65 4.69 16.53 -16.61
C GLY A 65 3.88 15.23 -16.41
N THR A 66 2.75 15.05 -17.09
CA THR A 66 1.97 13.81 -16.98
C THR A 66 2.74 12.61 -17.51
N LYS A 67 3.47 12.78 -18.63
CA LYS A 67 4.35 11.74 -19.18
C LYS A 67 5.51 11.39 -18.26
N GLU A 68 6.07 12.38 -17.56
CA GLU A 68 7.11 12.15 -16.58
C GLU A 68 6.59 11.28 -15.43
N VAL A 69 5.41 11.61 -14.89
CA VAL A 69 4.75 10.80 -13.85
C VAL A 69 4.51 9.36 -14.35
N ASP A 70 3.90 9.21 -15.52
CA ASP A 70 3.60 7.91 -16.13
C ASP A 70 4.85 7.05 -16.40
N ARG A 71 6.01 7.68 -16.64
CA ARG A 71 7.25 6.97 -16.94
C ARG A 71 8.00 6.54 -15.68
N THR A 72 7.95 7.35 -14.63
CA THR A 72 8.83 7.21 -13.46
C THR A 72 8.14 6.60 -12.24
N TYR A 73 6.80 6.50 -12.21
CA TYR A 73 6.09 5.98 -11.04
C TYR A 73 6.47 4.54 -10.67
N TRP A 74 6.86 3.70 -11.64
CA TRP A 74 7.30 2.33 -11.36
C TRP A 74 8.55 2.29 -10.50
N THR A 75 9.52 3.17 -10.75
CA THR A 75 10.73 3.26 -9.93
C THR A 75 10.42 3.61 -8.48
N LEU A 76 9.45 4.51 -8.26
CA LEU A 76 8.97 4.83 -6.91
C LEU A 76 8.26 3.66 -6.23
N LEU A 77 7.53 2.86 -7.02
CA LEU A 77 6.91 1.63 -6.51
C LEU A 77 7.95 0.56 -6.19
N ASP A 78 9.03 0.46 -6.96
CA ASP A 78 10.14 -0.45 -6.68
C ASP A 78 10.86 -0.06 -5.39
N ASP A 79 11.18 1.23 -5.21
CA ASP A 79 11.76 1.77 -3.97
C ASP A 79 10.85 1.49 -2.75
N HIS A 80 9.54 1.68 -2.94
CA HIS A 80 8.53 1.37 -1.92
C HIS A 80 8.45 -0.13 -1.63
N ALA A 81 8.51 -0.98 -2.66
CA ALA A 81 8.51 -2.43 -2.52
C ALA A 81 9.76 -2.91 -1.77
N GLU A 82 10.93 -2.36 -2.06
CA GLU A 82 12.16 -2.68 -1.32
C GLU A 82 12.08 -2.21 0.14
N TYR A 83 11.52 -1.03 0.39
CA TYR A 83 11.27 -0.55 1.74
C TYR A 83 10.32 -1.47 2.52
N THR A 84 9.17 -1.82 1.95
CA THR A 84 8.19 -2.72 2.58
C THR A 84 8.78 -4.10 2.83
N LYS A 85 9.63 -4.61 1.93
CA LYS A 85 10.35 -5.88 2.14
C LYS A 85 11.26 -5.82 3.37
N ARG A 86 12.03 -4.73 3.56
CA ARG A 86 12.86 -4.54 4.76
C ARG A 86 12.03 -4.47 6.04
N VAL A 87 10.85 -3.84 5.99
CA VAL A 87 9.90 -3.86 7.12
C VAL A 87 9.42 -5.28 7.39
N ALA A 88 9.02 -6.03 6.37
CA ALA A 88 8.59 -7.42 6.49
C ALA A 88 9.68 -8.34 7.07
N GLU A 89 10.94 -8.15 6.67
CA GLU A 89 12.10 -8.87 7.21
C GLU A 89 12.30 -8.56 8.70
N GLY A 90 12.24 -7.29 9.10
CA GLY A 90 12.31 -6.89 10.51
C GLY A 90 11.17 -7.47 11.36
N LEU A 91 9.96 -7.56 10.81
CA LEU A 91 8.82 -8.19 11.49
C LEU A 91 9.02 -9.70 11.66
N ARG A 92 9.67 -10.36 10.71
CA ARG A 92 9.96 -11.80 10.77
C ARG A 92 11.03 -12.11 11.82
N ASP A 93 12.02 -11.25 12.00
CA ASP A 93 13.04 -11.42 13.05
C ASP A 93 12.43 -11.39 14.47
N ASP A 94 11.36 -10.62 14.68
CA ASP A 94 10.61 -10.59 15.95
C ASP A 94 9.75 -11.85 16.17
N ARG A 95 9.40 -12.61 15.12
CA ARG A 95 8.68 -13.90 15.20
C ARG A 95 9.27 -14.94 14.22
N PRO A 96 10.36 -15.62 14.59
CA PRO A 96 11.15 -16.44 13.66
C PRO A 96 10.42 -17.67 13.08
N HIS A 97 9.31 -18.10 13.70
CA HIS A 97 8.49 -19.23 13.24
C HIS A 97 7.31 -18.81 12.35
N GLY A 98 7.12 -17.51 12.10
CA GLY A 98 6.00 -17.02 11.31
C GLY A 98 6.28 -16.87 9.81
N THR A 99 5.27 -17.12 8.98
CA THR A 99 5.29 -16.77 7.55
C THR A 99 4.73 -15.36 7.35
N CYS A 100 5.43 -14.51 6.61
CA CYS A 100 4.99 -13.15 6.32
C CYS A 100 4.44 -13.04 4.89
N TYR A 101 3.20 -12.56 4.78
CA TYR A 101 2.51 -12.29 3.52
C TYR A 101 2.30 -10.78 3.35
N THR A 102 2.25 -10.32 2.10
CA THR A 102 2.11 -8.89 1.79
C THR A 102 0.80 -8.65 1.05
N LEU A 103 -0.04 -7.78 1.60
CA LEU A 103 -1.28 -7.31 1.00
C LEU A 103 -1.06 -5.90 0.47
N ASN A 104 -1.15 -5.72 -0.84
CA ASN A 104 -1.01 -4.41 -1.47
C ASN A 104 -2.39 -3.89 -1.86
N TYR A 105 -2.62 -2.60 -1.63
CA TYR A 105 -3.76 -1.92 -2.20
C TYR A 105 -3.41 -0.49 -2.61
N SER A 106 -4.17 0.04 -3.55
CA SER A 106 -4.03 1.41 -4.01
C SER A 106 -5.34 2.17 -3.87
N SER A 107 -5.27 3.50 -3.84
CA SER A 107 -6.45 4.36 -3.76
C SER A 107 -6.19 5.74 -4.34
N GLY A 108 -7.28 6.38 -4.75
CA GLY A 108 -7.26 7.67 -5.42
C GLY A 108 -6.93 7.46 -6.90
N THR A 109 -7.83 7.90 -7.77
CA THR A 109 -7.67 7.82 -9.21
C THR A 109 -7.44 9.21 -9.78
N SER A 110 -6.55 9.31 -10.76
CA SER A 110 -6.36 10.53 -11.55
C SER A 110 -6.84 10.29 -12.97
N LEU A 111 -7.47 11.30 -13.56
CA LEU A 111 -7.92 11.23 -14.96
C LEU A 111 -6.77 11.38 -15.96
N TRP A 112 -5.63 11.90 -15.53
CA TRP A 112 -4.59 12.42 -16.43
C TRP A 112 -3.24 11.72 -16.31
N VAL A 113 -3.06 10.94 -15.26
CA VAL A 113 -1.86 10.11 -15.05
C VAL A 113 -2.33 8.69 -14.69
N LYS A 114 -1.52 7.71 -15.06
CA LYS A 114 -1.78 6.28 -14.84
C LYS A 114 -1.71 5.84 -13.37
N PRO A 115 -0.72 6.26 -12.56
CA PRO A 115 -0.63 5.77 -11.19
C PRO A 115 -1.80 6.25 -10.34
N ASP A 116 -2.18 5.40 -9.38
CA ASP A 116 -3.07 5.80 -8.30
C ASP A 116 -2.35 6.81 -7.40
N GLU A 117 -3.14 7.62 -6.69
CA GLU A 117 -2.58 8.69 -5.86
C GLU A 117 -1.82 8.16 -4.65
N ARG A 118 -2.22 6.98 -4.15
CA ARG A 118 -1.66 6.38 -2.95
C ARG A 118 -1.57 4.88 -3.07
N TYR A 119 -0.47 4.34 -2.58
CA TYR A 119 -0.22 2.91 -2.46
C TYR A 119 0.01 2.56 -1.01
N PHE A 120 -0.47 1.40 -0.61
CA PHE A 120 -0.47 0.92 0.76
C PHE A 120 -0.10 -0.55 0.78
N THR A 121 0.53 -0.93 1.88
CA THR A 121 1.01 -2.28 2.15
C THR A 121 0.64 -2.64 3.58
N THR A 122 -0.03 -3.79 3.72
CA THR A 122 -0.30 -4.44 5.00
C THR A 122 0.43 -5.76 5.01
N HIS A 123 1.24 -6.00 6.03
CA HIS A 123 1.93 -7.28 6.21
C HIS A 123 1.10 -8.18 7.13
N ALA A 124 0.80 -9.40 6.68
CA ALA A 124 0.12 -10.41 7.48
C ALA A 124 1.13 -11.48 7.92
N LEU A 125 1.35 -11.58 9.22
CA LEU A 125 2.28 -12.51 9.84
C LEU A 125 1.49 -13.68 10.43
N VAL A 126 1.62 -14.84 9.82
CA VAL A 126 0.99 -16.10 10.23
C VAL A 126 1.93 -16.82 11.17
N GLY A 127 1.59 -16.89 12.46
CA GLY A 127 2.33 -17.66 13.45
C GLY A 127 1.60 -18.94 13.86
N ASP A 128 2.10 -19.61 14.89
CA ASP A 128 1.56 -20.91 15.32
C ASP A 128 0.15 -20.81 15.92
N GLU A 129 -0.12 -19.74 16.69
CA GLU A 129 -1.38 -19.56 17.43
C GLU A 129 -2.25 -18.39 16.95
N SER A 130 -1.69 -17.49 16.16
CA SER A 130 -2.33 -16.25 15.75
C SER A 130 -1.85 -15.78 14.39
N VAL A 131 -2.67 -14.94 13.77
CA VAL A 131 -2.30 -14.11 12.62
C VAL A 131 -2.29 -12.65 13.06
N ALA A 132 -1.22 -11.93 12.74
CA ALA A 132 -1.07 -10.51 13.04
C ALA A 132 -1.01 -9.69 11.74
N PHE A 133 -1.83 -8.65 11.65
CA PHE A 133 -1.83 -7.69 10.55
C PHE A 133 -1.12 -6.42 11.00
N HIS A 134 -0.02 -6.12 10.33
CA HIS A 134 0.76 -4.90 10.47
C HIS A 134 0.36 -3.96 9.35
N GLU A 135 -0.52 -3.02 9.65
CA GLU A 135 -0.93 -1.99 8.73
C GLU A 135 0.00 -0.80 8.81
N GLY A 136 0.22 -0.15 7.66
CA GLY A 136 0.56 1.25 7.68
C GLY A 136 1.70 1.70 6.80
N VAL A 137 2.36 0.81 6.07
CA VAL A 137 3.40 1.25 5.14
C VAL A 137 2.73 1.71 3.85
N GLY A 138 2.98 2.95 3.43
CA GLY A 138 2.41 3.47 2.20
C GLY A 138 3.19 4.64 1.62
N VAL A 139 2.82 5.03 0.41
CA VAL A 139 3.39 6.17 -0.29
C VAL A 139 2.29 7.03 -0.90
N ASP A 140 2.35 8.34 -0.65
CA ASP A 140 1.54 9.33 -1.35
C ASP A 140 2.29 9.73 -2.62
N MET A 141 1.81 9.24 -3.76
CA MET A 141 2.48 9.40 -5.05
C MET A 141 2.45 10.87 -5.49
N LYS A 142 1.39 11.63 -5.18
CA LYS A 142 1.34 13.07 -5.50
C LYS A 142 2.45 13.86 -4.82
N ARG A 143 2.72 13.56 -3.55
CA ARG A 143 3.73 14.26 -2.75
C ARG A 143 5.10 13.58 -2.79
N ARG A 144 5.17 12.32 -3.23
CA ARG A 144 6.33 11.42 -3.10
C ARG A 144 6.77 11.27 -1.64
N ILE A 145 5.80 11.30 -0.73
CA ILE A 145 6.04 11.20 0.71
C ILE A 145 5.61 9.81 1.15
N PRO A 146 6.54 9.01 1.68
CA PRO A 146 6.17 7.76 2.29
C PRO A 146 5.62 8.02 3.70
N TYR A 147 4.78 7.12 4.18
CA TYR A 147 4.26 7.17 5.53
C TYR A 147 4.21 5.78 6.12
N VAL A 148 4.37 5.75 7.44
CA VAL A 148 4.29 4.53 8.24
C VAL A 148 3.25 4.77 9.32
N ARG A 149 2.17 3.98 9.31
CA ARG A 149 1.37 3.72 10.50
C ARG A 149 1.92 2.46 11.14
N ASN A 150 1.88 2.39 12.46
CA ASN A 150 2.30 1.22 13.21
C ASN A 150 1.08 0.65 13.94
N GLU A 151 0.07 0.29 13.16
CA GLU A 151 -1.16 -0.29 13.67
C GLU A 151 -1.04 -1.82 13.55
N ILE A 152 -1.03 -2.50 14.69
CA ILE A 152 -0.88 -3.96 14.76
C ILE A 152 -2.18 -4.53 15.30
N THR A 153 -2.79 -5.43 14.54
CA THR A 153 -3.97 -6.19 14.96
C THR A 153 -3.64 -7.68 14.98
N GLU A 154 -3.58 -8.27 16.16
CA GLU A 154 -3.34 -9.70 16.34
C GLU A 154 -4.64 -10.44 16.64
N ILE A 155 -4.89 -11.52 15.91
CA ILE A 155 -6.09 -12.34 16.00
C ILE A 155 -5.66 -13.78 16.22
N ARG A 156 -6.01 -14.33 17.38
CA ARG A 156 -5.80 -15.75 17.67
C ARG A 156 -6.71 -16.60 16.81
N TYR A 157 -6.22 -17.75 16.33
CA TYR A 157 -7.04 -18.64 15.48
C TYR A 157 -8.31 -19.11 16.17
N GLU A 158 -8.33 -19.12 17.50
CA GLU A 158 -9.52 -19.47 18.27
C GLU A 158 -10.67 -18.50 18.20
N TRP A 159 -10.39 -17.25 17.84
CA TRP A 159 -11.41 -16.25 17.62
C TRP A 159 -11.74 -16.10 16.15
N LEU A 160 -11.04 -16.81 15.26
CA LEU A 160 -11.26 -16.77 13.82
C LEU A 160 -12.23 -17.89 13.42
N SER A 161 -13.34 -17.51 12.80
CA SER A 161 -14.35 -18.42 12.23
C SER A 161 -14.05 -18.72 10.77
N SER A 162 -13.67 -17.70 9.99
CA SER A 162 -13.34 -17.85 8.57
C SER A 162 -12.41 -16.73 8.09
N ILE A 163 -11.70 -16.98 7.00
CA ILE A 163 -10.96 -15.98 6.23
C ILE A 163 -11.29 -16.15 4.75
N GLN A 164 -11.64 -15.06 4.08
CA GLN A 164 -12.05 -15.07 2.68
C GLN A 164 -11.68 -13.78 1.95
N TYR A 165 -11.64 -13.87 0.62
CA TYR A 165 -11.49 -12.71 -0.25
C TYR A 165 -12.84 -12.25 -0.79
N GLU A 166 -13.23 -11.04 -0.41
CA GLU A 166 -14.37 -10.31 -0.96
C GLU A 166 -13.83 -9.05 -1.63
N ARG A 167 -13.44 -9.14 -2.91
CA ARG A 167 -12.77 -8.04 -3.62
C ARG A 167 -13.43 -6.69 -3.33
N PRO A 168 -12.69 -5.67 -2.87
CA PRO A 168 -11.22 -5.59 -2.71
C PRO A 168 -10.72 -5.86 -1.27
N TYR A 169 -11.33 -6.78 -0.53
CA TYR A 169 -11.05 -7.00 0.89
C TYR A 169 -10.66 -8.46 1.20
N VAL A 170 -9.64 -8.61 2.05
CA VAL A 170 -9.47 -9.79 2.90
C VAL A 170 -10.38 -9.60 4.11
N ARG A 171 -11.38 -10.47 4.25
CA ARG A 171 -12.35 -10.44 5.33
C ARG A 171 -12.07 -11.58 6.30
N LEU A 172 -11.93 -11.23 7.57
CA LEU A 172 -11.83 -12.16 8.69
C LEU A 172 -13.14 -12.11 9.47
N GLU A 173 -13.80 -13.26 9.60
CA GLU A 173 -14.97 -13.37 10.45
C GLU A 173 -14.58 -13.98 11.78
N LEU A 174 -14.96 -13.31 12.87
CA LEU A 174 -14.67 -13.77 14.21
C LEU A 174 -15.78 -14.68 14.73
N THR A 175 -15.46 -15.55 15.68
CA THR A 175 -16.44 -16.41 16.38
C THR A 175 -17.50 -15.61 17.14
N SER A 176 -17.22 -14.34 17.44
CA SER A 176 -18.18 -13.39 18.01
C SER A 176 -19.24 -12.87 17.01
N GLY A 177 -19.12 -13.18 15.71
CA GLY A 177 -19.95 -12.64 14.63
C GLY A 177 -19.49 -11.28 14.10
N LYS A 178 -18.44 -10.67 14.68
CA LYS A 178 -17.81 -9.45 14.14
C LYS A 178 -16.93 -9.78 12.93
N SER A 179 -16.79 -8.85 12.00
CA SER A 179 -15.88 -8.97 10.86
C SER A 179 -14.82 -7.87 10.85
N ILE A 180 -13.57 -8.25 10.57
CA ILE A 180 -12.46 -7.33 10.31
C ILE A 180 -12.13 -7.39 8.82
N ARG A 181 -11.77 -6.26 8.20
CA ARG A 181 -11.50 -6.17 6.77
C ARG A 181 -10.20 -5.44 6.50
N TYR A 182 -9.33 -6.04 5.71
CA TYR A 182 -8.11 -5.43 5.20
C TYR A 182 -8.22 -5.29 3.68
N ARG A 183 -7.79 -4.17 3.12
CA ARG A 183 -7.82 -3.98 1.66
C ARG A 183 -6.71 -4.77 0.98
N ALA A 184 -7.03 -5.39 -0.15
CA ALA A 184 -6.08 -6.07 -1.01
C ALA A 184 -6.57 -6.02 -2.47
N ASN A 185 -5.68 -5.58 -3.37
CA ASN A 185 -5.97 -5.49 -4.81
C ASN A 185 -6.21 -6.87 -5.43
N ASP A 186 -5.51 -7.89 -4.91
CA ASP A 186 -5.53 -9.27 -5.39
C ASP A 186 -5.79 -10.26 -4.23
N ALA A 187 -6.23 -11.46 -4.57
CA ALA A 187 -6.46 -12.54 -3.60
C ALA A 187 -5.12 -13.12 -3.11
N PRO A 188 -4.81 -13.05 -1.79
CA PRO A 188 -3.58 -13.63 -1.24
C PRO A 188 -3.77 -15.13 -0.94
N ASP A 189 -3.87 -15.96 -1.98
CA ASP A 189 -4.24 -17.38 -1.83
C ASP A 189 -3.35 -18.14 -0.84
N ALA A 190 -2.04 -17.92 -0.89
CA ALA A 190 -1.09 -18.53 0.04
C ALA A 190 -1.33 -18.15 1.51
N LEU A 191 -1.73 -16.91 1.79
CA LEU A 191 -2.12 -16.48 3.14
C LEU A 191 -3.35 -17.27 3.61
N PHE A 192 -4.35 -17.44 2.74
CA PHE A 192 -5.56 -18.16 3.12
C PHE A 192 -5.33 -19.63 3.37
N ASP A 193 -4.50 -20.27 2.56
CA ASP A 193 -4.16 -21.68 2.71
C ASP A 193 -3.42 -21.92 4.03
N ASP A 194 -2.48 -21.05 4.38
CA ASP A 194 -1.69 -21.14 5.61
C ASP A 194 -2.58 -20.91 6.85
N VAL A 195 -3.37 -19.84 6.85
CA VAL A 195 -4.32 -19.56 7.95
C VAL A 195 -5.34 -20.69 8.11
N ARG A 196 -5.90 -21.22 7.01
CA ARG A 196 -6.83 -22.35 7.07
C ARG A 196 -6.17 -23.62 7.61
N ALA A 197 -4.92 -23.90 7.22
CA ALA A 197 -4.17 -25.05 7.74
C ALA A 197 -3.98 -24.95 9.26
N HIS A 198 -3.61 -23.77 9.78
CA HIS A 198 -3.50 -23.53 11.22
C HIS A 198 -4.85 -23.65 11.96
N MET A 199 -5.94 -23.17 11.37
CA MET A 199 -7.29 -23.34 11.94
C MET A 199 -7.71 -24.83 12.01
N GLN A 200 -7.29 -25.65 11.04
CA GLN A 200 -7.66 -27.08 10.95
C GLN A 200 -6.81 -28.02 11.81
N ARG A 201 -5.54 -27.71 12.09
CA ARG A 201 -4.69 -28.52 12.99
C ARG A 201 -5.21 -28.54 14.43
N ARG A 202 -5.91 -27.48 14.85
CA ARG A 202 -6.41 -27.29 16.21
C ARG A 202 -7.37 -28.38 16.73
N PRO A 203 -8.41 -28.81 15.99
CA PRO A 203 -9.28 -29.90 16.45
C PRO A 203 -8.54 -31.22 16.65
N GLN A 204 -7.43 -31.48 15.94
CA GLN A 204 -6.67 -32.73 16.07
C GLN A 204 -5.83 -32.76 17.35
N ASP A 205 -5.04 -31.73 17.63
CA ASP A 205 -4.20 -31.66 18.84
C ASP A 205 -5.02 -31.65 20.15
N THR A 206 -6.20 -31.03 20.12
CA THR A 206 -7.08 -30.99 21.29
C THR A 206 -7.72 -32.36 21.56
N ALA A 207 -8.01 -33.12 20.51
CA ALA A 207 -8.55 -34.48 20.63
C ALA A 207 -7.48 -35.48 21.10
N GLU A 208 -6.25 -35.35 20.58
CA GLU A 208 -5.12 -36.21 20.93
C GLU A 208 -4.65 -36.00 22.37
N LYS A 209 -4.45 -34.76 22.81
CA LYS A 209 -4.12 -34.45 24.22
C LYS A 209 -5.21 -34.90 25.20
N LYS A 210 -6.48 -34.84 24.79
CA LYS A 210 -7.59 -35.31 25.63
C LYS A 210 -7.64 -36.84 25.71
N GLY A 211 -7.25 -37.54 24.64
CA GLY A 211 -7.09 -39.00 24.64
C GLY A 211 -5.95 -39.46 25.55
N GLU A 212 -4.78 -38.81 25.49
CA GLU A 212 -3.64 -39.12 26.36
C GLU A 212 -3.91 -38.82 27.84
N ALA A 213 -4.63 -37.74 28.14
CA ALA A 213 -5.00 -37.39 29.51
C ALA A 213 -5.96 -38.42 30.13
N ILE A 214 -6.90 -38.93 29.34
CA ILE A 214 -7.81 -40.00 29.77
C ILE A 214 -7.03 -41.31 29.98
N GLN A 215 -6.12 -41.67 29.07
CA GLN A 215 -5.31 -42.89 29.20
C GLN A 215 -4.47 -42.91 30.48
N ARG A 216 -3.89 -41.77 30.89
CA ARG A 216 -3.12 -41.63 32.15
C ARG A 216 -3.95 -41.63 33.42
N GLU A 217 -5.26 -41.42 33.34
CA GLU A 217 -6.16 -41.44 34.50
C GLU A 217 -6.67 -42.87 34.79
N PHE A 218 -6.47 -43.81 33.85
CA PHE A 218 -6.89 -45.21 33.96
C PHE A 218 -5.73 -46.21 34.10
N ASP A 219 -4.48 -45.74 34.12
CA ASP A 219 -3.26 -46.51 34.45
C ASP A 219 -2.73 -46.13 35.84
#